data_AF-A0A7S1KHN9-F1
#
_entry.id   AF-A0A7S1KHN9-F1
#
_cell.length_a   1.000
_cell.length_b   1.000
_cell.length_c   1.000
_cell.angle_alpha   90.00
_cell.angle_beta   90.00
_cell.angle_gamma   90.00
#
_symmetry.space_group_name_H-M   'P 1'
#
loop_
_entity.id
_entity.type
_entity.pdbx_description
1 polymer ?
#
loop_
_entity_poly.entity_id
_entity_poly.type
_entity_poly.pdbx_seq_one_letter_code
_entity_poly.pdbx_strand_id
1 'polypeptide(L)'
;WKNGKQHGQGRAYYDGYGPVLWFDGEWREGLAHSGTLFPDGNWHGQKKFDGSPKYPLTASITPIRWQDGQKIPDRDLDGYGTKLYEWLQNQGLSGYFPADAF
;
A
#
# COMPACT_ATOMS: atom_id res chain seq x y z
N TRP A 1 12.55 7.92 -12.41
CA TRP A 1 13.78 7.14 -12.13
C TRP A 1 14.98 8.06 -12.10
N LYS A 2 15.89 7.88 -11.14
CA LYS A 2 17.17 8.59 -11.03
C LYS A 2 18.19 7.63 -10.44
N ASN A 3 19.37 7.50 -11.05
CA ASN A 3 20.44 6.59 -10.60
C ASN A 3 19.97 5.14 -10.36
N GLY A 4 19.11 4.61 -11.24
CA GLY A 4 18.58 3.24 -11.11
C GLY A 4 17.54 3.05 -10.01
N LYS A 5 17.07 4.13 -9.36
CA LYS A 5 16.05 4.09 -8.30
C LYS A 5 14.78 4.85 -8.69
N GLN A 6 13.63 4.47 -8.14
CA GLN A 6 12.41 5.25 -8.23
C GLN A 6 12.66 6.65 -7.65
N HIS A 7 12.27 7.67 -8.40
CA HIS A 7 12.50 9.07 -8.05
C HIS A 7 11.51 9.95 -8.81
N GLY A 8 10.91 10.92 -8.12
CA GLY A 8 9.86 11.79 -8.64
C GLY A 8 8.47 11.15 -8.52
N GLN A 9 7.49 11.65 -9.27
CA GLN A 9 6.13 11.10 -9.27
C GLN A 9 6.08 9.72 -9.94
N GLY A 10 5.30 8.80 -9.37
CA GLY A 10 5.16 7.44 -9.90
C GLY A 10 4.11 6.59 -9.19
N ARG A 11 3.65 5.57 -9.90
CA ARG A 11 2.69 4.57 -9.43
C ARG A 11 3.38 3.23 -9.20
N ALA A 12 2.95 2.48 -8.19
CA ALA A 12 3.38 1.11 -7.98
C ALA A 12 2.20 0.15 -7.89
N TYR A 13 2.37 -0.97 -8.58
CA TYR A 13 1.39 -2.04 -8.67
C TYR A 13 1.94 -3.30 -8.01
N TYR A 14 1.07 -4.04 -7.35
CA TYR A 14 1.35 -5.37 -6.82
C TYR A 14 0.50 -6.38 -7.58
N ASP A 15 1.11 -7.50 -8.01
CA ASP A 15 0.40 -8.58 -8.71
C ASP A 15 0.11 -9.74 -7.76
N GLY A 16 -0.92 -9.56 -6.94
CA GLY A 16 -1.49 -10.59 -6.08
C GLY A 16 -2.75 -11.14 -6.71
N TYR A 17 -2.60 -11.89 -7.82
CA TYR A 17 -3.71 -12.43 -8.63
C TYR A 17 -4.50 -11.35 -9.40
N GLY A 18 -3.77 -10.41 -10.00
CA GLY A 18 -4.28 -9.26 -10.72
C GLY A 18 -3.60 -7.97 -10.25
N PRO A 19 -3.42 -6.97 -11.14
CA PRO A 19 -2.74 -5.73 -10.80
C PRO A 19 -3.56 -4.91 -9.79
N VAL A 20 -2.91 -4.53 -8.70
CA VAL A 20 -3.47 -3.65 -7.66
C VAL A 20 -2.59 -2.42 -7.54
N LEU A 21 -3.14 -1.24 -7.78
CA LEU A 21 -2.44 0.02 -7.52
C LEU A 21 -2.39 0.25 -6.01
N TRP A 22 -1.22 0.04 -5.41
CA TRP A 22 -1.05 0.19 -3.96
C TRP A 22 -0.43 1.53 -3.58
N PHE A 23 0.22 2.23 -4.51
CA PHE A 23 0.75 3.58 -4.26
C PHE A 23 0.70 4.45 -5.52
N ASP A 24 0.26 5.69 -5.33
CA ASP A 24 0.38 6.78 -6.31
C ASP A 24 0.94 8.01 -5.59
N GLY A 25 2.16 8.44 -5.95
CA GLY A 25 2.79 9.58 -5.32
C GLY A 25 4.28 9.77 -5.64
N GLU A 26 4.95 10.50 -4.76
CA GLU A 26 6.36 10.84 -4.85
C GLU A 26 7.25 9.73 -4.30
N TRP A 27 8.28 9.39 -5.09
CA TRP A 27 9.36 8.49 -4.74
C TRP A 27 10.65 9.26 -4.52
N ARG A 28 11.42 8.87 -3.51
CA ARG A 28 12.77 9.38 -3.23
C ARG A 28 13.69 8.22 -2.89
N GLU A 29 14.85 8.17 -3.56
CA GLU A 29 15.86 7.14 -3.34
C GLU A 29 15.34 5.69 -3.36
N GLY A 30 14.35 5.41 -4.23
CA GLY A 30 13.76 4.08 -4.38
C GLY A 30 12.64 3.75 -3.39
N LEU A 31 12.29 4.69 -2.51
CA LEU A 31 11.25 4.51 -1.50
C LEU A 31 10.08 5.47 -1.74
N ALA A 32 8.88 5.00 -1.44
CA ALA A 32 7.67 5.83 -1.48
C ALA A 32 7.69 6.84 -0.33
N HIS A 33 7.62 8.13 -0.66
CA HIS A 33 7.87 9.25 0.27
C HIS A 33 6.61 10.05 0.63
N SER A 34 5.72 10.30 -0.32
CA SER A 34 4.42 10.92 -0.05
C SER A 34 3.41 10.58 -1.13
N GLY A 35 2.13 10.40 -0.81
CA GLY A 35 1.14 10.02 -1.80
C GLY A 35 -0.12 9.43 -1.23
N THR A 36 -0.77 8.61 -2.06
CA THR A 36 -1.98 7.87 -1.71
C THR A 36 -1.68 6.39 -1.70
N LEU A 37 -1.91 5.73 -0.57
CA LEU A 37 -1.88 4.28 -0.45
C LEU A 37 -3.24 3.71 -0.83
N PHE A 38 -3.24 2.63 -1.60
CA PHE A 38 -4.43 1.93 -2.10
C PHE A 38 -5.46 2.88 -2.73
N PRO A 39 -5.10 3.69 -3.74
CA PRO A 39 -6.02 4.61 -4.41
C PRO A 39 -7.25 3.92 -5.03
N ASP A 40 -7.13 2.65 -5.43
CA ASP A 40 -8.25 1.85 -5.94
C ASP A 40 -9.12 1.24 -4.83
N GLY A 41 -8.72 1.46 -3.58
CA GLY A 41 -9.36 0.99 -2.36
C GLY A 41 -9.38 -0.52 -2.17
N ASN A 42 -8.44 -1.22 -2.82
CA ASN A 42 -8.28 -2.66 -2.73
C ASN A 42 -6.79 -3.00 -2.62
N TRP A 43 -6.49 -4.11 -1.94
CA TRP A 43 -5.13 -4.62 -1.76
C TRP A 43 -4.90 -5.93 -2.54
N HIS A 44 -5.97 -6.58 -3.03
CA HIS A 44 -5.90 -7.90 -3.65
C HIS A 44 -6.58 -7.95 -5.03
N GLY A 45 -5.91 -8.53 -6.03
CA GLY A 45 -6.37 -8.49 -7.43
C GLY A 45 -7.61 -9.33 -7.73
N GLN A 46 -7.89 -10.36 -6.91
CA GLN A 46 -9.05 -11.24 -7.13
C GLN A 46 -10.38 -10.49 -7.01
N LYS A 47 -11.19 -10.65 -8.06
CA LYS A 47 -12.56 -10.17 -8.15
C LYS A 47 -13.52 -11.35 -8.24
N LYS A 48 -14.75 -11.16 -7.75
CA LYS A 48 -15.88 -12.05 -8.02
C LYS A 48 -16.37 -11.84 -9.45
N PHE A 49 -17.31 -12.68 -9.88
CA PHE A 49 -17.90 -12.59 -11.22
C PHE A 49 -18.59 -11.24 -11.50
N ASP A 50 -19.14 -10.59 -10.48
CA ASP A 50 -19.76 -9.27 -10.56
C ASP A 50 -18.74 -8.11 -10.56
N GLY A 51 -17.44 -8.40 -10.53
CA GLY A 51 -16.35 -7.43 -10.50
C GLY A 51 -16.00 -6.88 -9.10
N SER A 52 -16.76 -7.24 -8.06
CA SER A 52 -16.45 -6.85 -6.67
C SER A 52 -15.21 -7.58 -6.14
N PRO A 53 -14.45 -7.01 -5.18
CA PRO A 53 -13.33 -7.70 -4.56
C PRO A 53 -13.75 -9.03 -3.93
N LYS A 54 -12.97 -10.10 -4.17
CA LYS A 54 -13.25 -11.43 -3.60
C LYS A 54 -12.98 -11.49 -2.09
N TYR A 55 -11.96 -10.78 -1.64
CA TYR A 55 -11.63 -10.59 -0.23
C TYR A 55 -11.88 -9.14 0.16
N PRO A 56 -13.16 -8.74 0.34
CA PRO A 56 -13.47 -7.42 0.85
C PRO A 56 -12.97 -7.36 2.29
N LEU A 57 -12.07 -6.42 2.56
CA LEU A 57 -11.77 -6.04 3.94
C LEU A 57 -13.03 -5.54 4.64
N THR A 58 -13.05 -5.67 5.96
CA THR A 58 -14.19 -5.36 6.84
C THR A 58 -14.68 -3.92 6.75
N ALA A 59 -13.90 -3.01 6.16
CA ALA A 59 -14.41 -1.80 5.51
C ALA A 59 -13.41 -1.44 4.39
N SER A 60 -13.90 -1.10 3.20
CA SER A 60 -13.12 -0.63 2.04
C SER A 60 -11.84 0.08 2.44
N ILE A 61 -10.66 -0.33 1.94
CA ILE A 61 -9.43 0.43 2.19
C ILE A 61 -9.67 1.80 1.57
N THR A 62 -10.12 2.78 2.33
CA THR A 62 -10.26 4.12 1.80
C THR A 62 -8.86 4.59 1.41
N PRO A 63 -8.68 5.20 0.24
CA PRO A 63 -7.40 5.76 -0.17
C PRO A 63 -6.77 6.55 0.98
N ILE A 64 -5.59 6.12 1.43
CA ILE A 64 -4.92 6.70 2.60
C ILE A 64 -3.94 7.76 2.09
N ARG A 65 -4.23 9.04 2.36
CA ARG A 65 -3.24 10.10 2.18
C ARG A 65 -2.15 9.93 3.22
N TRP A 66 -0.92 9.76 2.75
CA TRP A 66 0.23 9.44 3.60
C TRP A 66 1.47 10.22 3.16
N GLN A 67 2.30 10.58 4.13
CA GLN A 67 3.61 11.19 3.92
C GLN A 67 4.63 10.60 4.90
N ASP A 68 5.90 10.64 4.54
CA ASP A 68 7.00 10.15 5.37
C ASP A 68 6.95 10.73 6.79
N GLY A 69 7.26 9.89 7.78
CA GLY A 69 7.10 10.18 9.20
C GLY A 69 5.67 10.09 9.76
N GLN A 70 4.64 9.94 8.92
CA GLN A 70 3.27 9.70 9.38
C GLN A 70 3.07 8.24 9.78
N LYS A 71 2.51 8.02 10.97
CA LYS A 71 2.15 6.69 11.48
C LYS A 71 1.17 6.00 10.53
N ILE A 72 1.49 4.76 10.14
CA ILE A 72 0.57 3.89 9.41
C ILE A 72 -0.47 3.33 10.39
N PRO A 73 -1.77 3.31 10.04
CA PRO A 73 -2.79 2.69 10.88
C PRO A 73 -2.47 1.21 11.17
N ASP A 74 -2.54 0.80 12.43
CA ASP A 74 -2.48 -0.62 12.79
C ASP A 74 -3.82 -1.28 12.46
N ARG A 75 -3.83 -2.02 11.35
CA ARG A 75 -5.01 -2.70 10.81
C ARG A 75 -4.57 -3.98 10.11
N ASP A 76 -5.43 -4.99 10.17
CA ASP A 76 -5.26 -6.21 9.41
C ASP A 76 -5.65 -5.96 7.95
N LEU A 77 -4.79 -6.36 7.02
CA LEU A 77 -4.98 -6.25 5.57
C LEU A 77 -5.86 -7.37 5.00
N ASP A 78 -5.83 -8.54 5.61
CA ASP A 78 -6.51 -9.73 5.08
C ASP A 78 -7.55 -10.32 6.04
N GLY A 79 -7.66 -9.78 7.26
CA GLY A 79 -8.48 -10.34 8.32
C GLY A 79 -7.97 -11.68 8.87
N TYR A 80 -6.80 -12.13 8.42
CA TYR A 80 -6.12 -13.36 8.86
C TYR A 80 -4.83 -13.06 9.65
N GLY A 81 -4.49 -11.78 9.81
CA GLY A 81 -3.41 -11.31 10.69
C GLY A 81 -2.27 -10.59 9.98
N THR A 82 -2.29 -10.47 8.65
CA THR A 82 -1.28 -9.69 7.92
C THR A 82 -1.46 -8.21 8.26
N LYS A 83 -0.45 -7.57 8.87
CA LYS A 83 -0.56 -6.15 9.21
C LYS A 83 -0.27 -5.25 8.02
N LEU A 84 -1.03 -4.15 7.93
CA LEU A 84 -0.87 -3.13 6.89
C LEU A 84 0.56 -2.60 6.77
N TYR A 85 1.18 -2.31 7.91
CA TYR A 85 2.54 -1.74 7.93
C TYR A 85 3.60 -2.76 7.49
N GLU A 86 3.46 -4.04 7.87
CA GLU A 86 4.40 -5.11 7.48
C GLU A 86 4.38 -5.31 5.96
N TRP A 87 3.18 -5.32 5.38
CA TRP A 87 3.03 -5.45 3.94
C TRP A 87 3.64 -4.26 3.19
N LEU A 88 3.37 -3.03 3.64
CA LEU A 88 3.91 -1.81 3.03
C LEU A 88 5.44 -1.71 3.14
N GLN A 89 6.03 -2.20 4.23
CA GLN A 89 7.47 -2.31 4.39
C GLN A 89 8.08 -3.20 3.29
N ASN A 90 7.47 -4.36 3.05
CA ASN A 90 7.91 -5.28 2.01
C ASN A 90 7.78 -4.69 0.59
N GLN A 91 6.93 -3.68 0.40
CA GLN A 91 6.76 -2.97 -0.88
C GLN A 91 7.68 -1.75 -1.06
N GLY A 92 8.52 -1.41 -0.06
CA GLY A 92 9.47 -0.29 -0.16
C GLY A 92 8.87 1.08 0.22
N LEU A 93 7.89 1.11 1.13
CA LEU A 93 7.45 2.36 1.76
C LEU A 93 8.51 2.85 2.77
N SER A 94 8.98 4.10 2.67
CA SER A 94 9.85 4.68 3.70
C SER A 94 8.98 5.17 4.85
N GLY A 95 8.74 4.39 5.91
CA GLY A 95 7.87 4.93 6.96
C GLY A 95 7.72 4.17 8.26
N TYR A 96 7.98 4.94 9.31
CA TYR A 96 7.76 4.75 10.75
C TYR A 96 6.61 3.78 11.13
N PHE A 97 7.00 2.70 11.79
CA PHE A 97 6.13 1.65 12.31
C PHE A 97 5.47 2.09 13.62
N PRO A 98 4.30 1.53 13.99
CA PRO A 98 3.76 1.78 15.33
C PRO A 98 4.83 1.49 16.39
N ALA A 99 4.95 2.36 17.40
CA ALA A 99 5.97 2.27 18.45
C ALA A 99 5.96 0.92 19.21
N ASP A 100 4.88 0.15 19.05
CA ASP A 100 4.64 -1.15 19.65
C ASP A 100 4.87 -2.34 18.67
N ALA A 101 5.52 -2.12 17.53
CA ALA A 101 5.82 -3.16 16.53
C ALA A 101 7.03 -4.05 16.89
N PHE A 102 7.41 -4.13 18.17
CA PHE A 102 8.53 -4.92 18.68
C PHE A 102 8.11 -5.81 19.84
#